data_AF-A0A2S7CAF3-F1
#
_entry.id   AF-A0A2S7CAF3-F1
#
_cell.length_a   1.000
_cell.length_b   1.000
_cell.length_c   1.000
_cell.angle_alpha   90.00
_cell.angle_beta   90.00
_cell.angle_gamma   90.00
#
_symmetry.space_group_name_H-M   'P 1'
#
loop_
_entity.id
_entity.type
_entity.pdbx_description
1 polymer ?
#
loop_
_entity_poly.entity_id
_entity_poly.type
_entity_poly.pdbx_seq_one_letter_code
_entity_poly.pdbx_strand_id
1 'polypeptide(L)'
;MIKECRGMRLQLTALPSQDGTSTKTRVDMEREGQRQTLPAPAEMAEYTPVGIGCAEDGKGTAYAVVQYGELPYGCEFCEWFFLYDATGKLLNHATPPLLEQDGQQSPNNDDYEHMLEQLGLKHPELLPFQS
;
A
#
# COMPACT_ATOMS: atom_id res chain seq x y z
N MET A 1 -1.65 4.27 -12.76
CA MET A 1 -2.84 3.47 -12.41
C MET A 1 -3.74 4.26 -11.48
N ILE A 2 -5.07 4.20 -11.64
CA ILE A 2 -6.04 4.94 -10.81
C ILE A 2 -7.08 3.96 -10.25
N LYS A 3 -7.37 4.07 -8.95
CA LYS A 3 -8.44 3.35 -8.27
C LYS A 3 -9.43 4.36 -7.69
N GLU A 4 -10.68 4.27 -8.10
CA GLU A 4 -11.78 5.06 -7.53
C GLU A 4 -12.36 4.32 -6.33
N CYS A 5 -12.57 5.06 -5.23
CA CYS A 5 -13.08 4.57 -3.96
C CYS A 5 -14.18 5.50 -3.46
N ARG A 6 -14.91 5.09 -2.42
CA ARG A 6 -16.02 5.88 -1.89
C ARG A 6 -15.52 7.21 -1.32
N GLY A 7 -15.71 8.30 -2.08
CA GLY A 7 -15.29 9.65 -1.69
C GLY A 7 -13.76 9.87 -1.71
N MET A 8 -13.01 8.98 -2.35
CA MET A 8 -11.55 9.02 -2.38
C MET A 8 -11.04 8.42 -3.69
N ARG A 9 -9.98 8.97 -4.25
CA ARG A 9 -9.33 8.47 -5.46
C ARG A 9 -7.85 8.25 -5.19
N LEU A 10 -7.34 7.08 -5.55
CA LEU A 10 -5.92 6.73 -5.43
C LEU A 10 -5.28 6.74 -6.81
N GLN A 11 -4.08 7.30 -6.91
CA GLN A 11 -3.28 7.31 -8.13
C GLN A 11 -1.88 6.78 -7.84
N LEU A 12 -1.57 5.61 -8.40
CA LEU A 12 -0.24 5.01 -8.38
C LEU A 12 0.53 5.43 -9.64
N THR A 13 1.68 6.07 -9.45
CA THR A 13 2.46 6.70 -10.52
C THR A 13 3.94 6.32 -10.44
N ALA A 14 4.54 5.95 -11.56
CA ALA A 14 5.99 5.76 -11.67
C ALA A 14 6.73 7.09 -11.48
N LEU A 15 7.83 7.07 -10.75
CA LEU A 15 8.73 8.21 -10.64
C LEU A 15 9.71 8.19 -11.83
N PRO A 16 10.14 9.35 -12.36
CA PRO A 16 11.14 9.38 -13.42
C PRO A 16 12.44 8.70 -12.99
N SER A 17 13.02 7.87 -13.86
CA SER A 17 14.38 7.33 -13.70
C SER A 17 15.25 7.73 -14.90
N GLN A 18 16.56 7.84 -14.70
CA GLN A 18 17.50 8.26 -15.75
C GLN A 18 17.56 7.26 -16.91
N ASP A 19 17.30 5.98 -16.62
CA ASP A 19 17.46 4.87 -17.55
C ASP A 19 16.12 4.43 -18.19
N GLY A 20 15.05 5.21 -17.99
CA GLY A 20 13.72 4.96 -18.56
C GLY A 20 12.93 3.80 -17.92
N THR A 21 13.58 2.94 -17.14
CA THR A 21 12.92 1.88 -16.35
C THR A 21 12.77 2.36 -14.92
N SER A 22 11.56 2.75 -14.52
CA SER A 22 11.32 3.24 -13.16
C SER A 22 11.21 2.09 -12.17
N THR A 23 12.05 2.09 -11.14
CA THR A 23 11.99 1.12 -10.02
C THR A 23 11.28 1.69 -8.80
N LYS A 24 10.82 2.95 -8.85
CA LYS A 24 10.17 3.63 -7.74
C LYS A 24 8.89 4.27 -8.21
N THR A 25 7.83 4.09 -7.45
CA THR A 25 6.51 4.67 -7.65
C THR A 25 6.13 5.50 -6.43
N ARG A 26 5.02 6.23 -6.54
CA ARG A 26 4.34 6.87 -5.43
C ARG A 26 2.83 6.70 -5.54
N VAL A 27 2.14 6.82 -4.41
CA VAL A 27 0.68 6.90 -4.36
C VAL A 27 0.27 8.30 -3.94
N ASP A 28 -0.56 8.92 -4.78
CA ASP A 28 -1.27 10.14 -4.43
C ASP A 28 -2.74 9.79 -4.11
N MET A 29 -3.28 10.40 -3.06
CA MET A 29 -4.66 10.29 -2.64
C MET A 29 -5.37 11.63 -2.86
N GLU A 30 -6.53 11.60 -3.49
CA GLU A 30 -7.41 12.75 -3.67
C GLU A 30 -8.73 12.53 -2.94
N ARG A 31 -9.17 13.53 -2.18
CA ARG A 31 -10.44 13.54 -1.45
C ARG A 31 -10.95 14.98 -1.37
N GLU A 32 -12.23 15.18 -1.63
CA GLU A 32 -12.88 16.50 -1.54
C GLU A 32 -12.14 17.59 -2.36
N GLY A 33 -11.55 17.20 -3.49
CA GLY A 33 -10.77 18.07 -4.37
C GLY A 33 -9.36 18.40 -3.86
N GLN A 34 -8.95 17.88 -2.71
CA GLN A 34 -7.59 18.01 -2.18
C GLN A 34 -6.78 16.76 -2.50
N ARG A 35 -5.60 16.95 -3.09
CA ARG A 35 -4.66 15.88 -3.43
C ARG A 35 -3.42 15.97 -2.54
N GLN A 36 -2.98 14.82 -2.04
CA GLN A 36 -1.76 14.67 -1.25
C GLN A 36 -1.03 13.37 -1.60
N THR A 37 0.29 13.35 -1.43
CA THR A 37 1.08 12.12 -1.54
C THR A 37 1.02 11.36 -0.21
N LEU A 38 0.72 10.07 -0.26
CA LEU A 38 0.72 9.24 0.94
C LEU A 38 2.16 9.04 1.44
N PRO A 39 2.41 9.17 2.75
CA PRO A 39 3.73 8.93 3.31
C PRO A 39 4.12 7.45 3.18
N ALA A 40 5.34 7.18 2.74
CA ALA A 40 5.86 5.82 2.76
C ALA A 40 6.22 5.41 4.19
N PRO A 41 5.92 4.16 4.61
CA PRO A 41 6.43 3.60 5.86
C PRO A 41 7.97 3.61 5.84
N ALA A 42 8.60 3.92 6.98
CA ALA A 42 10.06 4.07 7.05
C ALA A 42 10.79 2.74 6.80
N GLU A 43 10.20 1.65 7.28
CA GLU A 43 10.63 0.27 7.05
C GLU A 43 10.60 -0.14 5.57
N MET A 44 9.88 0.61 4.72
CA MET A 44 9.72 0.34 3.29
C MET A 44 10.63 1.19 2.38
N ALA A 45 11.69 1.82 2.91
CA ALA A 45 12.55 2.72 2.14
C ALA A 45 13.16 2.09 0.87
N GLU A 46 13.53 0.81 0.95
CA GLU A 46 14.09 0.07 -0.18
C GLU A 46 13.01 -0.45 -1.14
N TYR A 47 11.77 -0.52 -0.69
CA TYR A 47 10.62 -0.99 -1.47
C TYR A 47 9.86 0.17 -2.12
N THR A 48 8.80 -0.15 -2.84
CA THR A 48 7.96 0.83 -3.51
C THR A 48 6.51 0.36 -3.62
N PRO A 49 5.53 1.28 -3.72
CA PRO A 49 4.16 0.88 -4.00
C PRO A 49 4.03 0.11 -5.32
N VAL A 50 3.46 -1.09 -5.26
CA VAL A 50 3.21 -1.94 -6.43
C VAL A 50 1.73 -2.27 -6.62
N GLY A 51 0.86 -1.84 -5.72
CA GLY A 51 -0.59 -2.01 -5.87
C GLY A 51 -1.37 -1.05 -5.00
N ILE A 52 -2.60 -0.72 -5.44
CA ILE A 52 -3.52 0.15 -4.71
C ILE A 52 -4.95 -0.43 -4.68
N GLY A 53 -5.62 -0.32 -3.55
CA GLY A 53 -7.01 -0.70 -3.38
C GLY A 53 -7.66 0.05 -2.24
N CYS A 54 -8.91 -0.29 -1.94
CA CYS A 54 -9.67 0.36 -0.88
C CYS A 54 -10.51 -0.64 -0.12
N ALA A 55 -10.42 -0.57 1.21
CA ALA A 55 -11.29 -1.29 2.12
C ALA A 55 -12.37 -0.34 2.66
N GLU A 56 -13.53 -0.89 3.02
CA GLU A 56 -14.64 -0.13 3.60
C GLU A 56 -15.10 -0.83 4.88
N ASP A 57 -15.31 -0.06 5.95
CA ASP A 57 -15.88 -0.57 7.20
C ASP A 57 -17.41 -0.73 7.09
N GLY A 58 -18.03 -1.34 8.10
CA GLY A 58 -19.50 -1.49 8.15
C GLY A 58 -20.29 -0.17 8.24
N LYS A 59 -19.63 0.98 8.41
CA LYS A 59 -20.23 2.32 8.50
C LYS A 59 -20.08 3.14 7.22
N GLY A 60 -19.33 2.62 6.24
CA GLY A 60 -19.06 3.29 4.97
C GLY A 60 -17.81 4.17 4.97
N THR A 61 -16.94 4.05 5.97
CA THR A 61 -15.63 4.72 5.99
C THR A 61 -14.69 3.98 5.04
N ALA A 62 -14.17 4.69 4.03
CA ALA A 62 -13.16 4.15 3.12
C ALA A 62 -11.74 4.36 3.65
N TYR A 63 -10.91 3.34 3.47
CA TYR A 63 -9.50 3.30 3.81
C TYR A 63 -8.70 2.93 2.56
N ALA A 64 -7.54 3.56 2.38
CA ALA A 64 -6.65 3.22 1.28
C ALA A 64 -5.77 2.04 1.71
N VAL A 65 -5.64 1.05 0.83
CA VAL A 65 -4.69 -0.07 0.98
C VAL A 65 -3.63 0.08 -0.09
N VAL A 66 -2.37 0.14 0.34
CA VAL A 66 -1.21 0.21 -0.55
C VAL A 66 -0.37 -1.04 -0.33
N GLN A 67 -0.08 -1.71 -1.43
CA GLN A 67 0.80 -2.87 -1.47
C GLN A 67 2.20 -2.41 -1.84
N TYR A 68 3.20 -2.85 -1.08
CA TYR A 68 4.61 -2.54 -1.29
C TYR A 68 5.39 -3.79 -1.70
N GLY A 69 6.36 -3.59 -2.60
CA GLY A 69 7.24 -4.64 -3.11
C GLY A 69 8.37 -4.06 -3.94
N GLU A 70 8.96 -4.89 -4.80
CA GLU A 70 10.06 -4.52 -5.68
C GLU A 70 9.62 -4.55 -7.16
N LEU A 71 10.16 -3.62 -7.96
CA LEU A 71 9.96 -3.58 -9.41
C LEU A 71 11.29 -3.81 -10.14
N PRO A 72 11.30 -4.49 -11.31
CA PRO A 72 10.17 -5.17 -11.97
C PRO A 72 9.90 -6.59 -11.44
N TYR A 73 10.72 -7.08 -10.51
CA TYR A 73 10.80 -8.48 -10.09
C TYR A 73 9.69 -8.93 -9.13
N GLY A 74 8.47 -8.39 -9.30
CA GLY A 74 7.35 -8.67 -8.39
C GLY A 74 7.22 -10.15 -8.05
N CYS A 75 7.11 -10.44 -6.75
CA CYS A 75 6.76 -11.73 -6.15
C CYS A 75 7.89 -12.73 -5.79
N GLU A 76 9.16 -12.34 -5.66
CA GLU A 76 10.14 -13.21 -4.94
C GLU A 76 9.90 -13.27 -3.42
N PHE A 77 9.35 -12.18 -2.87
CA PHE A 77 8.81 -12.13 -1.52
C PHE A 77 7.34 -11.71 -1.64
N CYS A 78 6.44 -12.34 -0.88
CA CYS A 78 5.05 -11.89 -0.81
C CYS A 78 5.02 -10.37 -0.49
N GLU A 79 3.98 -9.63 -0.84
CA GLU A 79 4.02 -8.18 -0.64
C GLU A 79 3.61 -7.75 0.79
N TRP A 80 4.03 -6.54 1.17
CA TRP A 80 3.58 -5.86 2.39
C TRP A 80 2.33 -5.03 2.12
N PHE A 81 1.44 -4.94 3.09
CA PHE A 81 0.24 -4.12 2.99
C PHE A 81 0.20 -3.04 4.06
N PHE A 82 -0.12 -1.82 3.63
CA PHE A 82 -0.26 -0.67 4.50
C PHE A 82 -1.62 -0.01 4.31
N LEU A 83 -2.24 0.31 5.43
CA LEU A 83 -3.54 0.92 5.54
C LEU A 83 -3.38 2.40 5.87
N TYR A 84 -4.12 3.24 5.15
CA TYR A 84 -4.20 4.66 5.41
C TYR A 84 -5.66 5.05 5.64
N ASP A 85 -5.89 5.93 6.62
CA ASP A 85 -7.23 6.49 6.82
C ASP A 85 -7.61 7.50 5.74
N ALA A 86 -8.84 8.00 5.84
CA ALA A 86 -9.41 9.04 4.98
C ALA A 86 -8.57 10.33 4.88
N THR A 87 -7.69 10.60 5.85
CA THR A 87 -6.81 11.77 5.89
C THR A 87 -5.43 11.48 5.31
N GLY A 88 -5.14 10.24 4.94
CA GLY A 88 -3.84 9.81 4.42
C GLY A 88 -2.85 9.46 5.52
N LYS A 89 -3.32 9.29 6.77
CA LYS A 89 -2.48 8.87 7.89
C LYS A 89 -2.26 7.37 7.83
N LEU A 90 -0.99 6.96 7.89
CA LEU A 90 -0.58 5.56 8.02
C LEU A 90 -1.08 4.97 9.35
N LEU A 91 -1.65 3.76 9.29
CA LEU A 91 -2.29 3.13 10.45
C LEU A 91 -1.56 1.90 10.99
N ASN A 92 -0.68 1.28 10.20
CA ASN A 92 0.04 0.07 10.60
C ASN A 92 1.51 0.13 10.17
N HIS A 93 2.30 -0.77 10.75
CA HIS A 93 3.73 -0.93 10.53
C HIS A 93 4.10 -2.38 10.18
N ALA A 94 5.26 -2.55 9.58
CA ALA A 94 5.89 -3.85 9.35
C ALA A 94 7.30 -3.81 9.97
N THR A 95 7.38 -3.80 11.31
CA THR A 95 8.66 -3.74 12.03
C THR A 95 8.83 -4.97 12.93
N PRO A 96 9.77 -5.88 12.64
CA PRO A 96 10.67 -5.88 11.47
C PRO A 96 9.89 -6.10 10.15
N PRO A 97 10.45 -5.70 8.98
CA PRO A 97 9.76 -5.88 7.71
C PRO A 97 9.62 -7.36 7.34
N LEU A 98 10.59 -8.20 7.71
CA LEU A 98 10.52 -9.64 7.46
C LEU A 98 10.37 -10.40 8.78
N LEU A 99 9.49 -11.38 8.78
CA LEU A 99 9.42 -12.44 9.79
C LEU A 99 10.27 -13.62 9.30
N GLU A 100 11.03 -14.22 10.21
CA GLU A 100 11.79 -15.44 9.94
C GLU A 100 11.20 -16.59 10.75
N GLN A 101 10.78 -17.64 10.05
CA GLN A 101 10.28 -18.86 10.67
C GLN A 101 10.87 -20.07 9.93
N ASP A 102 11.46 -21.01 10.69
CA ASP A 102 12.07 -22.23 10.16
C ASP A 102 13.09 -21.98 9.01
N GLY A 103 13.80 -20.84 9.06
CA GLY A 103 14.77 -20.43 8.04
C GLY A 103 14.15 -19.84 6.77
N GLN A 104 12.84 -19.65 6.73
CA GLN A 104 12.12 -18.99 5.66
C GLN A 104 11.73 -17.57 6.06
N GLN A 105 11.98 -16.60 5.18
CA GLN A 105 11.56 -15.22 5.37
C GLN A 105 10.23 -14.95 4.68
N SER A 106 9.38 -14.17 5.34
CA SER A 106 8.10 -13.73 4.83
C SER A 106 7.82 -12.28 5.25
N PRO A 107 6.98 -11.54 4.51
CA PRO A 107 6.58 -10.19 4.90
C PRO A 107 5.84 -10.19 6.22
N ASN A 108 6.19 -9.25 7.08
CA ASN A 108 5.44 -8.98 8.29
C ASN A 108 4.18 -8.19 7.96
N ASN A 109 3.03 -8.86 7.96
CA ASN A 109 1.71 -8.26 7.81
C ASN A 109 0.87 -8.35 9.10
N ASP A 110 1.46 -8.74 10.24
CA ASP A 110 0.72 -8.98 11.48
C ASP A 110 -0.08 -7.74 11.93
N ASP A 111 0.55 -6.56 11.91
CA ASP A 111 -0.10 -5.31 12.30
C ASP A 111 -1.16 -4.87 11.26
N TYR A 112 -0.94 -5.17 9.98
CA TYR A 112 -1.94 -4.93 8.94
C TYR A 112 -3.20 -5.78 9.18
N GLU A 113 -3.02 -7.09 9.42
CA GLU A 113 -4.11 -8.03 9.71
C GLU A 113 -4.85 -7.63 10.98
N HIS A 114 -4.13 -7.30 12.04
CA HIS A 114 -4.71 -6.78 13.27
C HIS A 114 -5.56 -5.52 13.04
N MET A 115 -5.07 -4.59 12.22
CA MET A 115 -5.79 -3.36 11.89
C MET A 115 -7.06 -3.64 11.06
N LEU A 116 -7.02 -4.59 10.13
CA LEU A 116 -8.22 -5.02 9.41
C LEU A 116 -9.28 -5.55 10.36
N GLU A 117 -8.89 -6.43 11.29
CA GLU A 117 -9.81 -6.99 12.29
C GLU A 117 -10.39 -5.90 13.20
N GLN A 118 -9.53 -5.05 13.75
CA GLN A 118 -9.92 -3.97 14.66
C GLN A 118 -10.92 -3.00 14.04
N LEU A 119 -10.76 -2.70 12.75
CA LEU A 119 -11.63 -1.78 12.01
C LEU A 119 -12.81 -2.49 11.33
N GLY A 120 -12.88 -3.83 11.39
CA GLY A 120 -13.91 -4.62 10.71
C GLY A 120 -13.81 -4.54 9.18
N LEU A 121 -12.59 -4.42 8.66
CA LEU A 121 -12.28 -4.34 7.24
C LEU A 121 -11.99 -5.72 6.67
N LYS A 122 -12.09 -5.83 5.35
CA LYS A 122 -11.60 -6.98 4.59
C LYS A 122 -10.47 -6.52 3.69
N HIS A 123 -9.47 -7.38 3.49
CA HIS A 123 -8.45 -7.14 2.47
C HIS A 123 -9.15 -6.97 1.10
N PRO A 124 -8.91 -5.86 0.39
CA PRO A 124 -9.60 -5.58 -0.87
C PRO A 124 -8.88 -6.18 -2.06
N GLU A 125 -9.57 -6.27 -3.19
CA GLU A 125 -8.89 -6.47 -4.47
C GLU A 125 -8.02 -5.25 -4.82
N LEU A 126 -6.75 -5.52 -5.14
CA LEU A 126 -5.76 -4.52 -5.48
C LEU A 126 -5.61 -4.36 -6.99
N LEU A 127 -5.47 -3.12 -7.44
CA LEU A 127 -5.04 -2.79 -8.78
C LEU A 127 -3.51 -2.75 -8.80
N PRO A 128 -2.83 -3.73 -9.43
CA PRO A 128 -1.38 -3.77 -9.47
C PRO A 128 -0.81 -2.67 -10.38
N PHE A 129 0.43 -2.29 -10.12
CA PHE A 129 1.23 -1.47 -11.02
C PHE A 129 1.47 -2.24 -12.33
N GLN A 130 1.24 -1.57 -13.45
CA GLN A 130 1.54 -2.09 -14.77
C GLN A 130 2.58 -1.15 -15.38
N SER A 131 3.78 -1.68 -15.62
CA SER A 131 4.89 -1.00 -16.30
C SER A 131 4.67 -0.93 -17.81
#